data_AF-A0A368BMH8-F1
#
_entry.id   AF-A0A368BMH8-F1
#
_cell.length_a   1.000
_cell.length_b   1.000
_cell.length_c   1.000
_cell.angle_alpha   90.00
_cell.angle_beta   90.00
_cell.angle_gamma   90.00
#
_symmetry.space_group_name_H-M   'P 1'
#
loop_
_entity.id
_entity.type
_entity.pdbx_description
1 polymer ?
#
loop_
_entity_poly.entity_id
_entity_poly.type
_entity_poly.pdbx_seq_one_letter_code
_entity_poly.pdbx_strand_id
1 'polypeptide(L)'
;MKLLLPALLTSLFLPLIPVSSAQDDPRSAIGAENPHLHVRRGLVPLKKRLEVDRECHIAFLGGSITQNTRGHTAMVPAWLRKAFPDAEVTVTNAGLGSTCSTSGAFRLKPHIFGKEKVDLLVVEFAVNDDQDAGHARRECIRGMEGLIRQTQRDYPQCGIIMVHYVNPGMLAKLIGGEVPVSISAHEAVAARHEVISVNVAAEVAAATKEGRYRWQDYGGTHPGSFGYRVASNMIIAALKAGLAKEEHGSPDQSAALLDPGSYDRGHFISPEKAVFSDGWKLGKVGRELLPLGGIRPQYSSYQLLRGIQPGASLKLEFSGSTVGAFLLAGPDAGILEARIDGGLPTTHDLFHRFSGGLNYPRSVIFRTGLKPGKHTLELQLAKEKSPRSKGTSASILFFEVNR
;
A
#
# COMPACT_ATOMS: atom_id res chain seq x y z
N MET A 1 -3.35 -51.04 -65.49
CA MET A 1 -3.91 -49.73 -65.09
C MET A 1 -3.97 -49.66 -63.57
N LYS A 2 -2.97 -49.02 -62.93
CA LYS A 2 -3.01 -48.68 -61.50
C LYS A 2 -3.55 -47.26 -61.39
N LEU A 3 -4.71 -47.08 -60.75
CA LEU A 3 -5.26 -45.74 -60.46
C LEU A 3 -4.45 -45.10 -59.33
N LEU A 4 -3.89 -43.91 -59.60
CA LEU A 4 -3.34 -43.01 -58.59
C LEU A 4 -4.49 -42.29 -57.87
N LEU A 5 -4.47 -42.32 -56.53
CA LEU A 5 -5.26 -41.42 -55.69
C LEU A 5 -4.49 -40.09 -55.51
N PRO A 6 -5.14 -38.92 -55.59
CA PRO A 6 -4.47 -37.65 -55.33
C PRO A 6 -4.40 -37.39 -53.82
N ALA A 7 -3.21 -37.02 -53.34
CA ALA A 7 -3.02 -36.54 -51.97
C ALA A 7 -3.58 -35.12 -51.85
N LEU A 8 -4.66 -34.95 -51.08
CA LEU A 8 -5.12 -33.64 -50.63
C LEU A 8 -4.09 -33.09 -49.62
N LEU A 9 -3.31 -32.08 -50.03
CA LEU A 9 -2.66 -31.19 -49.09
C LEU A 9 -3.73 -30.31 -48.45
N THR A 10 -4.12 -30.63 -47.22
CA THR A 10 -4.84 -29.71 -46.35
C THR A 10 -3.88 -28.63 -45.87
N SER A 11 -3.90 -27.48 -46.55
CA SER A 11 -3.29 -26.25 -46.08
C SER A 11 -4.01 -25.79 -44.81
N LEU A 12 -3.42 -26.08 -43.64
CA LEU A 12 -3.82 -25.47 -42.37
C LEU A 12 -3.54 -23.96 -42.46
N PHE A 13 -4.55 -23.18 -42.82
CA PHE A 13 -4.59 -21.76 -42.49
C PHE A 13 -4.74 -21.65 -40.97
N LEU A 14 -3.64 -21.44 -40.25
CA LEU A 14 -3.72 -20.86 -38.92
C LEU A 14 -4.18 -19.41 -39.10
N PRO A 15 -5.29 -18.98 -38.47
CA PRO A 15 -5.62 -17.57 -38.46
C PRO A 15 -4.51 -16.84 -37.68
N LEU A 16 -3.91 -15.83 -38.32
CA LEU A 16 -3.14 -14.81 -37.63
C LEU A 16 -4.11 -14.11 -36.68
N ILE A 17 -4.10 -14.52 -35.40
CA ILE A 17 -4.74 -13.76 -34.34
C ILE A 17 -3.98 -12.44 -34.29
N PRO A 18 -4.64 -11.28 -34.53
CA PRO A 18 -3.96 -10.00 -34.44
C PRO A 18 -3.57 -9.79 -32.98
N VAL A 19 -2.28 -9.99 -32.68
CA VAL A 19 -1.72 -9.52 -31.43
C VAL A 19 -1.59 -8.00 -31.57
N SER A 20 -2.27 -7.28 -30.66
CA SER A 20 -2.05 -5.88 -30.33
C SER A 20 -2.73 -4.81 -31.20
N SER A 21 -3.99 -4.49 -30.87
CA SER A 21 -4.52 -3.11 -31.01
C SER A 21 -4.43 -2.31 -29.69
N ALA A 22 -4.30 -3.01 -28.56
CA ALA A 22 -4.30 -2.41 -27.22
C ALA A 22 -3.01 -1.63 -26.89
N GLN A 23 -1.88 -1.93 -27.55
CA GLN A 23 -0.64 -1.14 -27.35
C GLN A 23 -0.72 0.24 -28.04
N ASP A 24 -1.54 0.40 -29.06
CA ASP A 24 -1.58 1.61 -29.90
C ASP A 24 -2.61 2.64 -29.43
N ASP A 25 -3.78 2.22 -28.91
CA ASP A 25 -4.72 3.10 -28.19
C ASP A 25 -5.11 2.52 -26.84
N PRO A 26 -4.52 2.99 -25.75
CA PRO A 26 -4.84 2.45 -24.44
C PRO A 26 -6.27 2.67 -23.96
N ARG A 27 -7.03 3.59 -24.55
CA ARG A 27 -8.47 3.73 -24.24
C ARG A 27 -9.26 2.50 -24.65
N SER A 28 -8.72 1.67 -25.55
CA SER A 28 -9.24 0.34 -25.88
C SER A 28 -8.83 -0.76 -24.88
N ALA A 29 -7.90 -0.47 -23.95
CA ALA A 29 -7.35 -1.49 -23.06
C ALA A 29 -8.25 -1.85 -21.87
N ILE A 30 -9.28 -1.03 -21.59
CA ILE A 30 -10.29 -1.30 -20.55
C ILE A 30 -11.68 -1.23 -21.19
N GLY A 31 -12.60 -2.10 -20.77
CA GLY A 31 -13.98 -2.09 -21.27
C GLY A 31 -14.70 -0.76 -20.97
N ALA A 32 -15.62 -0.34 -21.84
CA ALA A 32 -16.35 0.93 -21.73
C ALA A 32 -17.24 1.00 -20.46
N GLU A 33 -17.92 -0.10 -20.13
CA GLU A 33 -18.63 -0.30 -18.87
C GLU A 33 -17.84 -1.28 -18.02
N ASN A 34 -16.80 -0.78 -17.33
CA ASN A 34 -15.93 -1.63 -16.54
C ASN A 34 -16.58 -1.98 -15.19
N PRO A 35 -16.97 -3.25 -14.93
CA PRO A 35 -17.66 -3.64 -13.70
C PRO A 35 -16.74 -3.63 -12.46
N HIS A 36 -15.43 -3.43 -12.66
CA HIS A 36 -14.41 -3.39 -11.62
C HIS A 36 -14.12 -1.98 -11.13
N LEU A 37 -15.02 -1.04 -11.44
CA LEU A 37 -14.99 0.36 -11.06
C LEU A 37 -16.21 0.66 -10.20
N HIS A 38 -16.00 1.12 -8.97
CA HIS A 38 -17.08 1.44 -8.03
C HIS A 38 -17.00 2.89 -7.59
N VAL A 39 -17.82 3.75 -8.20
CA VAL A 39 -17.92 5.19 -7.86
C VAL A 39 -19.00 5.39 -6.81
N ARG A 40 -18.66 5.07 -5.56
CA ARG A 40 -19.60 5.09 -4.44
C ARG A 40 -20.06 6.51 -4.12
N ARG A 41 -19.11 7.45 -4.06
CA ARG A 41 -19.38 8.88 -3.91
C ARG A 41 -18.65 9.72 -4.97
N GLY A 42 -19.17 10.91 -5.24
CA GLY A 42 -18.63 11.89 -6.17
C GLY A 42 -17.43 12.68 -5.62
N LEU A 43 -16.76 13.41 -6.50
CA LEU A 43 -15.54 14.18 -6.20
C LEU A 43 -15.82 15.68 -6.30
N VAL A 44 -16.94 16.14 -5.72
CA VAL A 44 -17.40 17.53 -5.83
C VAL A 44 -16.35 18.55 -5.34
N PRO A 45 -15.68 18.36 -4.18
CA PRO A 45 -14.62 19.27 -3.75
C PRO A 45 -13.47 19.36 -4.77
N LEU A 46 -13.03 18.21 -5.30
CA LEU A 46 -11.97 18.16 -6.31
C LEU A 46 -12.39 18.86 -7.60
N LYS A 47 -13.65 18.71 -8.04
CA LYS A 47 -14.19 19.40 -9.21
C LYS A 47 -14.06 20.91 -9.06
N LYS A 48 -14.44 21.46 -7.89
CA LYS A 48 -14.26 22.89 -7.60
C LYS A 48 -12.78 23.30 -7.67
N ARG A 49 -11.87 22.49 -7.10
CA ARG A 49 -10.42 22.75 -7.13
C ARG A 49 -9.88 22.83 -8.57
N LEU A 50 -10.36 21.98 -9.46
CA LEU A 50 -9.94 21.92 -10.86
C LEU A 50 -10.58 23.02 -11.72
N GLU A 51 -11.88 23.28 -11.58
CA GLU A 51 -12.63 24.14 -12.50
C GLU A 51 -12.70 25.61 -12.06
N VAL A 52 -12.75 25.85 -10.74
CA VAL A 52 -12.97 27.19 -10.17
C VAL A 52 -11.70 27.73 -9.54
N ASP A 53 -11.15 27.00 -8.57
CA ASP A 53 -9.98 27.47 -7.83
C ASP A 53 -8.68 27.35 -8.66
N ARG A 54 -8.69 26.50 -9.71
CA ARG A 54 -7.58 26.29 -10.66
C ARG A 54 -6.27 25.87 -9.99
N GLU A 55 -6.37 25.14 -8.88
CA GLU A 55 -5.24 24.61 -8.13
C GLU A 55 -5.62 23.26 -7.54
N CYS A 56 -4.87 22.22 -7.90
CA CYS A 56 -5.11 20.85 -7.46
C CYS A 56 -3.81 20.19 -7.03
N HIS A 57 -3.74 19.76 -5.77
CA HIS A 57 -2.67 18.89 -5.30
C HIS A 57 -3.15 17.44 -5.19
N ILE A 58 -2.52 16.54 -5.96
CA ILE A 58 -2.78 15.10 -5.90
C ILE A 58 -1.65 14.38 -5.17
N ALA A 59 -2.00 13.54 -4.21
CA ALA A 59 -1.04 12.71 -3.50
C ALA A 59 -1.27 11.22 -3.81
N PHE A 60 -0.16 10.48 -3.93
CA PHE A 60 -0.16 9.03 -4.14
C PHE A 60 0.50 8.34 -2.96
N LEU A 61 -0.20 7.37 -2.36
CA LEU A 61 0.29 6.62 -1.21
C LEU A 61 0.21 5.11 -1.48
N GLY A 62 1.36 4.44 -1.46
CA GLY A 62 1.37 3.00 -1.70
C GLY A 62 2.74 2.35 -1.57
N GLY A 63 2.86 1.17 -2.14
CA GLY A 63 4.06 0.36 -2.16
C GLY A 63 5.03 0.75 -3.28
N SER A 64 5.74 -0.26 -3.82
CA SER A 64 6.73 -0.07 -4.88
C SER A 64 6.11 0.22 -6.25
N ILE A 65 4.84 -0.11 -6.45
CA ILE A 65 4.08 0.22 -7.66
C ILE A 65 3.84 1.73 -7.70
N THR A 66 3.37 2.33 -6.60
CA THR A 66 3.28 3.79 -6.45
C THR A 66 4.63 4.50 -6.50
N GLN A 67 5.68 3.88 -5.95
CA GLN A 67 7.02 4.48 -5.94
C GLN A 67 7.59 4.75 -7.36
N ASN A 68 7.08 4.05 -8.37
CA ASN A 68 7.51 4.27 -9.76
C ASN A 68 7.01 5.62 -10.28
N THR A 69 7.95 6.53 -10.58
CA THR A 69 7.68 7.89 -11.08
C THR A 69 7.27 7.95 -12.54
N ARG A 70 7.28 6.83 -13.26
CA ARG A 70 6.80 6.73 -14.66
C ARG A 70 5.46 5.99 -14.78
N GLY A 71 4.91 5.53 -13.66
CA GLY A 71 3.65 4.78 -13.61
C GLY A 71 2.42 5.68 -13.55
N HIS A 72 1.42 5.24 -12.77
CA HIS A 72 0.18 6.00 -12.57
C HIS A 72 0.43 7.39 -11.96
N THR A 73 1.49 7.54 -11.17
CA THR A 73 1.91 8.80 -10.56
C THR A 73 2.38 9.86 -11.56
N ALA A 74 2.73 9.47 -12.80
CA ALA A 74 2.98 10.40 -13.90
C ALA A 74 1.79 10.50 -14.85
N MET A 75 1.15 9.36 -15.17
CA MET A 75 0.11 9.28 -16.18
C MET A 75 -1.20 9.97 -15.75
N VAL A 76 -1.60 9.83 -14.49
CA VAL A 76 -2.84 10.45 -13.96
C VAL A 76 -2.70 11.98 -13.89
N PRO A 77 -1.61 12.56 -13.33
CA PRO A 77 -1.44 14.01 -13.34
C PRO A 77 -1.28 14.59 -14.74
N ALA A 78 -0.62 13.88 -15.66
CA ALA A 78 -0.55 14.30 -17.06
C ALA A 78 -1.93 14.38 -17.71
N TRP A 79 -2.83 13.45 -17.40
CA TRP A 79 -4.22 13.52 -17.85
C TRP A 79 -4.95 14.72 -17.23
N LEU A 80 -4.81 14.96 -15.93
CA LEU A 80 -5.44 16.10 -15.25
C LEU A 80 -5.00 17.43 -15.89
N ARG A 81 -3.69 17.64 -16.10
CA ARG A 81 -3.17 18.85 -16.75
C ARG A 81 -3.70 19.04 -18.18
N LYS A 82 -3.95 17.94 -18.90
CA LYS A 82 -4.54 18.01 -20.25
C LYS A 82 -6.05 18.31 -20.19
N ALA A 83 -6.77 17.73 -19.24
CA ALA A 83 -8.21 17.89 -19.10
C ALA A 83 -8.60 19.26 -18.51
N PHE A 84 -7.74 19.82 -17.66
CA PHE A 84 -7.93 21.10 -16.98
C PHE A 84 -6.69 21.98 -17.20
N PRO A 85 -6.48 22.51 -18.41
CA PRO A 85 -5.26 23.26 -18.76
C PRO A 85 -5.09 24.57 -17.98
N ASP A 86 -6.19 25.11 -17.45
CA ASP A 86 -6.20 26.32 -16.63
C ASP A 86 -5.83 26.07 -15.16
N ALA A 87 -5.77 24.80 -14.72
CA ALA A 87 -5.49 24.44 -13.34
C ALA A 87 -4.02 24.07 -13.13
N GLU A 88 -3.40 24.60 -12.08
CA GLU A 88 -2.09 24.14 -11.63
C GLU A 88 -2.25 22.78 -10.92
N VAL A 89 -1.56 21.76 -11.44
CA VAL A 89 -1.58 20.40 -10.87
C VAL A 89 -0.21 20.06 -10.28
N THR A 90 -0.14 19.98 -8.95
CA THR A 90 1.05 19.56 -8.18
C THR A 90 0.89 18.13 -7.65
N VAL A 91 2.01 17.47 -7.37
CA VAL A 91 2.02 16.02 -7.08
C VAL A 91 2.93 15.69 -5.90
N THR A 92 2.39 14.96 -4.93
CA THR A 92 3.18 14.22 -3.93
C THR A 92 3.19 12.73 -4.27
N ASN A 93 4.37 12.15 -4.48
CA ASN A 93 4.54 10.70 -4.57
C ASN A 93 5.15 10.17 -3.26
N ALA A 94 4.32 9.51 -2.44
CA ALA A 94 4.71 8.88 -1.18
C ALA A 94 4.75 7.35 -1.28
N GLY A 95 5.10 6.81 -2.45
CA GLY A 95 5.36 5.40 -2.66
C GLY A 95 6.59 4.92 -1.90
N LEU A 96 6.41 3.89 -1.07
CA LEU A 96 7.48 3.30 -0.27
C LEU A 96 7.46 1.79 -0.43
N GLY A 97 8.42 1.26 -1.20
CA GLY A 97 8.45 -0.16 -1.56
C GLY A 97 8.35 -1.10 -0.36
N SER A 98 7.67 -2.22 -0.55
CA SER A 98 7.53 -3.30 0.44
C SER A 98 6.77 -2.92 1.73
N THR A 99 6.08 -1.79 1.73
CA THR A 99 5.26 -1.34 2.86
C THR A 99 3.78 -1.67 2.61
N CYS A 100 3.04 -1.93 3.68
CA CYS A 100 1.65 -2.39 3.65
C CYS A 100 0.67 -1.34 4.23
N SER A 101 -0.63 -1.62 4.20
CA SER A 101 -1.67 -0.71 4.68
C SER A 101 -1.51 -0.35 6.17
N THR A 102 -0.99 -1.26 7.00
CA THR A 102 -0.63 -0.99 8.41
C THR A 102 0.34 0.20 8.49
N SER A 103 1.52 0.08 7.86
CA SER A 103 2.49 1.19 7.82
C SER A 103 1.93 2.43 7.13
N GLY A 104 1.06 2.25 6.12
CA GLY A 104 0.34 3.33 5.44
C GLY A 104 -0.48 4.18 6.39
N ALA A 105 -1.24 3.54 7.29
CA ALA A 105 -2.06 4.21 8.29
C ALA A 105 -1.22 5.02 9.29
N PHE A 106 -0.12 4.46 9.81
CA PHE A 106 0.74 5.16 10.78
C PHE A 106 1.56 6.28 10.15
N ARG A 107 1.92 6.14 8.87
CA ARG A 107 2.79 7.07 8.14
C ARG A 107 2.03 8.14 7.33
N LEU A 108 0.70 8.12 7.36
CA LEU A 108 -0.16 8.96 6.52
C LEU A 108 0.15 10.44 6.68
N LYS A 109 0.03 10.97 7.91
CA LYS A 109 0.22 12.40 8.18
C LYS A 109 1.62 12.91 7.77
N PRO A 110 2.74 12.34 8.24
CA PRO A 110 4.06 12.87 7.89
C PRO A 110 4.41 12.77 6.40
N HIS A 111 3.80 11.85 5.64
CA HIS A 111 4.12 11.67 4.22
C HIS A 111 3.14 12.32 3.24
N ILE A 112 1.89 12.59 3.64
CA ILE A 112 0.85 13.13 2.76
C ILE A 112 0.41 14.52 3.21
N PHE A 113 -0.04 14.66 4.45
CA PHE A 113 -0.74 15.86 4.90
C PHE A 113 0.11 16.82 5.77
N GLY A 114 1.39 16.51 5.98
CA GLY A 114 2.28 17.27 6.86
C GLY A 114 2.89 18.53 6.22
N LYS A 115 2.61 18.84 4.95
CA LYS A 115 3.26 19.92 4.19
C LYS A 115 2.29 20.79 3.40
N GLU A 116 1.40 20.17 2.63
CA GLU A 116 0.50 20.86 1.70
C GLU A 116 -0.93 20.30 1.83
N LYS A 117 -1.92 21.11 1.47
CA LYS A 117 -3.31 20.64 1.35
C LYS A 117 -3.37 19.66 0.18
N VAL A 118 -4.01 18.50 0.39
CA VAL A 118 -4.22 17.49 -0.63
C VAL A 118 -5.69 17.46 -1.03
N ASP A 119 -5.97 17.59 -2.32
CA ASP A 119 -7.33 17.61 -2.87
C ASP A 119 -7.78 16.22 -3.34
N LEU A 120 -6.83 15.34 -3.67
CA LEU A 120 -7.07 13.96 -4.05
C LEU A 120 -5.96 13.04 -3.52
N LEU A 121 -6.36 12.00 -2.80
CA LEU A 121 -5.49 10.89 -2.39
C LEU A 121 -5.79 9.65 -3.24
N VAL A 122 -4.79 9.18 -3.99
CA VAL A 122 -4.82 7.86 -4.63
C VAL A 122 -4.01 6.89 -3.77
N VAL A 123 -4.64 5.80 -3.33
CA VAL A 123 -4.04 4.86 -2.38
C VAL A 123 -4.09 3.41 -2.88
N GLU A 124 -3.00 2.67 -2.70
CA GLU A 124 -2.92 1.24 -3.06
C GLU A 124 -2.04 0.46 -2.09
N PHE A 125 -2.55 -0.68 -1.60
CA PHE A 125 -1.79 -1.60 -0.74
C PHE A 125 -2.20 -3.08 -0.89
N ALA A 126 -3.19 -3.44 -1.70
CA ALA A 126 -3.73 -4.80 -1.74
C ALA A 126 -2.66 -5.87 -2.02
N VAL A 127 -1.73 -5.59 -2.94
CA VAL A 127 -0.61 -6.49 -3.26
C VAL A 127 0.39 -6.57 -2.11
N ASN A 128 0.67 -5.46 -1.42
CA ASN A 128 1.63 -5.46 -0.31
C ASN A 128 1.05 -6.14 0.94
N ASP A 129 -0.24 -5.94 1.22
CA ASP A 129 -0.92 -6.66 2.28
C ASP A 129 -0.88 -8.18 2.06
N ASP A 130 -1.08 -8.61 0.81
CA ASP A 130 -1.00 -10.03 0.42
C ASP A 130 0.44 -10.57 0.41
N GLN A 131 1.33 -10.00 -0.40
CA GLN A 131 2.62 -10.63 -0.69
C GLN A 131 3.76 -10.22 0.24
N ASP A 132 3.73 -9.01 0.81
CA ASP A 132 4.83 -8.44 1.60
C ASP A 132 4.55 -8.73 3.08
N ALA A 133 3.38 -8.29 3.57
CA ALA A 133 2.99 -8.49 4.95
C ALA A 133 2.37 -9.88 5.23
N GLY A 134 1.71 -10.52 4.25
CA GLY A 134 0.98 -11.76 4.47
C GLY A 134 -0.19 -11.57 5.45
N HIS A 135 -0.85 -10.40 5.38
CA HIS A 135 -1.90 -10.01 6.30
C HIS A 135 -3.14 -10.90 6.14
N ALA A 136 -3.73 -11.27 7.28
CA ALA A 136 -5.09 -11.78 7.29
C ALA A 136 -6.08 -10.63 7.06
N ARG A 137 -7.35 -10.99 6.83
CA ARG A 137 -8.43 -10.04 6.55
C ARG A 137 -8.51 -8.91 7.59
N ARG A 138 -8.33 -9.23 8.88
CA ARG A 138 -8.39 -8.26 9.99
C ARG A 138 -7.36 -7.15 9.83
N GLU A 139 -6.10 -7.50 9.61
CA GLU A 139 -5.03 -6.51 9.47
C GLU A 139 -5.20 -5.66 8.20
N CYS A 140 -5.65 -6.28 7.10
CA CYS A 140 -5.99 -5.55 5.88
C CYS A 140 -7.06 -4.50 6.13
N ILE A 141 -8.11 -4.85 6.89
CA ILE A 141 -9.19 -3.91 7.28
C ILE A 141 -8.62 -2.81 8.18
N ARG A 142 -7.93 -3.15 9.27
CA ARG A 142 -7.44 -2.15 10.23
C ARG A 142 -6.48 -1.14 9.61
N GLY A 143 -5.59 -1.59 8.73
CA GLY A 143 -4.67 -0.73 8.00
C GLY A 143 -5.40 0.18 7.02
N MET A 144 -6.20 -0.38 6.11
CA MET A 144 -6.87 0.42 5.10
C MET A 144 -7.94 1.33 5.69
N GLU A 145 -8.78 0.83 6.60
CA GLU A 145 -9.78 1.63 7.30
C GLU A 145 -9.13 2.76 8.09
N GLY A 146 -7.99 2.49 8.75
CA GLY A 146 -7.28 3.51 9.52
C GLY A 146 -6.87 4.69 8.65
N LEU A 147 -6.30 4.43 7.48
CA LEU A 147 -5.90 5.46 6.52
C LEU A 147 -7.10 6.25 5.96
N ILE A 148 -8.15 5.55 5.56
CA ILE A 148 -9.36 6.17 5.00
C ILE A 148 -10.05 7.05 6.04
N ARG A 149 -10.24 6.55 7.26
CA ARG A 149 -10.91 7.28 8.34
C ARG A 149 -10.12 8.47 8.82
N GLN A 150 -8.80 8.35 8.93
CA GLN A 150 -7.95 9.52 9.20
C GLN A 150 -8.14 10.60 8.13
N THR A 151 -8.16 10.23 6.86
CA THR A 151 -8.33 11.17 5.75
C THR A 151 -9.70 11.84 5.79
N GLN A 152 -10.78 11.08 5.91
CA GLN A 152 -12.14 11.62 5.92
C GLN A 152 -12.43 12.50 7.13
N ARG A 153 -11.89 12.15 8.30
CA ARG A 153 -12.08 12.91 9.54
C ARG A 153 -11.30 14.23 9.51
N ASP A 154 -10.01 14.15 9.17
CA ASP A 154 -9.10 15.30 9.33
C ASP A 154 -9.03 16.15 8.05
N TYR A 155 -9.36 15.59 6.88
CA TYR A 155 -9.30 16.23 5.56
C TYR A 155 -10.56 15.92 4.72
N PRO A 156 -11.76 16.33 5.19
CA PRO A 156 -13.04 15.91 4.59
C PRO A 156 -13.27 16.37 3.15
N GLN A 157 -12.46 17.32 2.65
CA GLN A 157 -12.51 17.80 1.26
C GLN A 157 -11.56 17.03 0.33
N CYS A 158 -10.71 16.16 0.87
CA CYS A 158 -9.81 15.33 0.08
C CYS A 158 -10.59 14.16 -0.53
N GLY A 159 -10.68 14.12 -1.85
CA GLY A 159 -11.20 12.97 -2.57
C GLY A 159 -10.31 11.74 -2.36
N ILE A 160 -10.87 10.54 -2.37
CA ILE A 160 -10.08 9.30 -2.23
C ILE A 160 -10.42 8.32 -3.34
N ILE A 161 -9.38 7.79 -3.98
CA ILE A 161 -9.47 6.66 -4.92
C ILE A 161 -8.58 5.54 -4.42
N MET A 162 -9.18 4.38 -4.14
CA MET A 162 -8.49 3.16 -3.75
C MET A 162 -8.24 2.28 -4.97
N VAL A 163 -7.01 1.78 -5.14
CA VAL A 163 -6.61 0.99 -6.31
C VAL A 163 -6.08 -0.37 -5.88
N HIS A 164 -6.59 -1.44 -6.52
CA HIS A 164 -6.17 -2.81 -6.26
C HIS A 164 -5.33 -3.35 -7.42
N TYR A 165 -4.01 -3.33 -7.23
CA TYR A 165 -3.07 -4.00 -8.12
C TYR A 165 -3.08 -5.52 -7.95
N VAL A 166 -2.31 -6.22 -8.79
CA VAL A 166 -2.30 -7.68 -8.89
C VAL A 166 -0.89 -8.25 -8.86
N ASN A 167 -0.74 -9.41 -8.20
CA ASN A 167 0.41 -10.29 -8.28
C ASN A 167 0.00 -11.65 -8.88
N PRO A 168 0.94 -12.55 -9.23
CA PRO A 168 0.60 -13.85 -9.84
C PRO A 168 -0.35 -14.72 -9.00
N GLY A 169 -0.19 -14.75 -7.67
CA GLY A 169 -1.06 -15.52 -6.79
C GLY A 169 -2.48 -14.97 -6.75
N MET A 170 -2.62 -13.65 -6.67
CA MET A 170 -3.91 -12.96 -6.75
C MET A 170 -4.58 -13.16 -8.11
N LEU A 171 -3.82 -13.09 -9.20
CA LEU A 171 -4.31 -13.35 -10.55
C LEU A 171 -4.87 -14.77 -10.69
N ALA A 172 -4.11 -15.77 -10.21
CA ALA A 172 -4.55 -17.17 -10.25
C ALA A 172 -5.86 -17.39 -9.47
N LYS A 173 -5.99 -16.78 -8.29
CA LYS A 173 -7.23 -16.80 -7.50
C LYS A 173 -8.41 -16.21 -8.29
N LEU A 174 -8.23 -15.02 -8.86
CA LEU A 174 -9.29 -14.34 -9.61
C LEU A 174 -9.72 -15.12 -10.86
N ILE A 175 -8.77 -15.71 -11.61
CA ILE A 175 -9.08 -16.59 -12.75
C ILE A 175 -9.87 -17.82 -12.28
N GLY A 176 -9.53 -18.36 -11.10
CA GLY A 176 -10.24 -19.46 -10.45
C GLY A 176 -11.58 -19.07 -9.79
N GLY A 177 -12.00 -17.81 -9.87
CA GLY A 177 -13.25 -17.31 -9.26
C GLY A 177 -13.17 -16.99 -7.76
N GLU A 178 -11.98 -16.98 -7.17
CA GLU A 178 -11.74 -16.59 -5.78
C GLU A 178 -11.24 -15.14 -5.70
N VAL A 179 -11.81 -14.35 -4.79
CA VAL A 179 -11.34 -12.98 -4.52
C VAL A 179 -10.19 -13.01 -3.52
N PRO A 180 -9.02 -12.38 -3.81
CA PRO A 180 -7.93 -12.27 -2.87
C PRO A 180 -8.34 -11.60 -1.55
N VAL A 181 -7.79 -12.10 -0.43
CA VAL A 181 -8.15 -11.65 0.93
C VAL A 181 -7.98 -10.14 1.09
N SER A 182 -6.86 -9.59 0.62
CA SER A 182 -6.56 -8.16 0.71
C SER A 182 -7.54 -7.31 -0.10
N ILE A 183 -7.89 -7.72 -1.33
CA ILE A 183 -8.91 -7.05 -2.15
C ILE A 183 -10.27 -7.09 -1.48
N SER A 184 -10.71 -8.26 -1.00
CA SER A 184 -12.00 -8.39 -0.31
C SER A 184 -12.08 -7.51 0.94
N ALA A 185 -10.99 -7.45 1.72
CA ALA A 185 -10.90 -6.57 2.89
C ALA A 185 -10.97 -5.09 2.50
N HIS A 186 -10.18 -4.66 1.52
CA HIS A 186 -10.10 -3.26 1.11
C HIS A 186 -11.40 -2.80 0.42
N GLU A 187 -12.07 -3.65 -0.37
CA GLU A 187 -13.39 -3.38 -0.92
C GLU A 187 -14.47 -3.24 0.16
N ALA A 188 -14.41 -4.04 1.24
CA ALA A 188 -15.32 -3.87 2.37
C ALA A 188 -15.13 -2.50 3.03
N VAL A 189 -13.88 -2.04 3.19
CA VAL A 189 -13.56 -0.69 3.68
C VAL A 189 -14.09 0.37 2.71
N ALA A 190 -13.83 0.23 1.41
CA ALA A 190 -14.31 1.17 0.40
C ALA A 190 -15.84 1.28 0.38
N ALA A 191 -16.54 0.15 0.53
CA ALA A 191 -17.98 0.10 0.64
C ALA A 191 -18.51 0.80 1.91
N ARG A 192 -17.92 0.50 3.08
CA ARG A 192 -18.33 1.10 4.35
C ARG A 192 -18.17 2.63 4.37
N HIS A 193 -17.08 3.12 3.78
CA HIS A 193 -16.70 4.53 3.85
C HIS A 193 -16.98 5.29 2.55
N GLU A 194 -17.78 4.72 1.65
CA GLU A 194 -18.19 5.33 0.37
C GLU A 194 -17.02 5.82 -0.51
N VAL A 195 -15.88 5.13 -0.45
CA VAL A 195 -14.68 5.48 -1.22
C VAL A 195 -14.77 4.89 -2.63
N ILE A 196 -14.30 5.67 -3.61
CA ILE A 196 -14.16 5.19 -4.99
C ILE A 196 -13.11 4.08 -5.00
N SER A 197 -13.41 2.94 -5.60
CA SER A 197 -12.41 1.88 -5.78
C SER A 197 -12.29 1.40 -7.22
N VAL A 198 -11.07 1.00 -7.55
CA VAL A 198 -10.63 0.57 -8.87
C VAL A 198 -9.92 -0.77 -8.75
N ASN A 199 -10.57 -1.85 -9.18
CA ASN A 199 -10.03 -3.19 -9.08
C ASN A 199 -9.29 -3.59 -10.37
N VAL A 200 -8.06 -3.08 -10.50
CA VAL A 200 -7.16 -3.40 -11.63
C VAL A 200 -6.88 -4.90 -11.71
N ALA A 201 -6.83 -5.59 -10.56
CA ALA A 201 -6.60 -7.03 -10.53
C ALA A 201 -7.72 -7.82 -11.23
N ALA A 202 -8.97 -7.48 -10.96
CA ALA A 202 -10.12 -8.11 -11.61
C ALA A 202 -10.17 -7.79 -13.11
N GLU A 203 -9.86 -6.55 -13.51
CA GLU A 203 -9.74 -6.18 -14.92
C GLU A 203 -8.67 -7.01 -15.65
N VAL A 204 -7.49 -7.16 -15.06
CA VAL A 204 -6.41 -7.98 -15.64
C VAL A 204 -6.82 -9.45 -15.71
N ALA A 205 -7.51 -9.99 -14.70
CA ALA A 205 -8.01 -11.36 -14.73
C ALA A 205 -9.06 -11.57 -15.83
N ALA A 206 -10.03 -10.66 -15.96
CA ALA A 206 -11.04 -10.70 -17.02
C ALA A 206 -10.38 -10.60 -18.41
N ALA A 207 -9.51 -9.60 -18.60
CA ALA A 207 -8.81 -9.37 -19.86
C ALA A 207 -7.98 -10.57 -20.33
N THR A 208 -7.28 -11.22 -19.39
CA THR A 208 -6.47 -12.39 -19.69
C THR A 208 -7.31 -13.62 -20.01
N LYS A 209 -8.47 -13.79 -19.33
CA LYS A 209 -9.43 -14.86 -19.63
C LYS A 209 -10.13 -14.67 -20.98
N GLU A 210 -10.44 -13.43 -21.34
CA GLU A 210 -11.08 -13.05 -22.60
C GLU A 210 -10.12 -12.94 -23.79
N GLY A 211 -8.80 -13.02 -23.54
CA GLY A 211 -7.77 -12.91 -24.57
C GLY A 211 -7.53 -11.48 -25.09
N ARG A 212 -7.98 -10.44 -24.36
CA ARG A 212 -7.75 -9.03 -24.73
C ARG A 212 -6.28 -8.63 -24.67
N TYR A 213 -5.54 -9.17 -23.70
CA TYR A 213 -4.08 -9.10 -23.60
C TYR A 213 -3.58 -10.20 -22.66
N ARG A 214 -2.28 -10.50 -22.70
CA ARG A 214 -1.67 -11.52 -21.84
C ARG A 214 -1.08 -10.90 -20.57
N TRP A 215 -0.87 -11.72 -19.54
CA TRP A 215 -0.17 -11.31 -18.31
C TRP A 215 1.23 -10.73 -18.60
N GLN A 216 1.93 -11.31 -19.57
CA GLN A 216 3.25 -10.84 -20.01
C GLN A 216 3.17 -9.43 -20.61
N ASP A 217 2.09 -9.09 -21.31
CA ASP A 217 1.89 -7.76 -21.87
C ASP A 217 1.62 -6.74 -20.75
N TYR A 218 0.88 -7.12 -19.70
CA TYR A 218 0.71 -6.33 -18.49
C TYR A 218 2.05 -6.07 -17.76
N GLY A 219 2.95 -7.05 -17.77
CA GLY A 219 4.35 -6.89 -17.34
C GLY A 219 4.68 -7.35 -15.92
N GLY A 220 3.71 -7.92 -15.19
CA GLY A 220 3.94 -8.51 -13.87
C GLY A 220 3.42 -7.67 -12.69
N THR A 221 3.78 -8.08 -11.46
CA THR A 221 3.41 -7.37 -10.22
C THR A 221 3.87 -5.92 -10.25
N HIS A 222 5.07 -5.66 -10.76
CA HIS A 222 5.53 -4.33 -11.13
C HIS A 222 5.19 -4.13 -12.60
N PRO A 223 4.09 -3.44 -12.94
CA PRO A 223 3.58 -3.46 -14.30
C PRO A 223 4.59 -2.86 -15.28
N GLY A 224 4.54 -3.33 -16.53
CA GLY A 224 5.24 -2.69 -17.64
C GLY A 224 4.54 -1.38 -18.03
N SER A 225 5.05 -0.69 -19.06
CA SER A 225 4.45 0.54 -19.57
C SER A 225 2.96 0.35 -19.95
N PHE A 226 2.63 -0.78 -20.56
CA PHE A 226 1.25 -1.15 -20.88
C PHE A 226 0.40 -1.40 -19.63
N GLY A 227 0.88 -2.18 -18.66
CA GLY A 227 0.11 -2.45 -17.44
C GLY A 227 -0.12 -1.19 -16.57
N TYR A 228 0.87 -0.29 -16.48
CA TYR A 228 0.67 1.01 -15.83
C TYR A 228 -0.36 1.85 -16.54
N ARG A 229 -0.40 1.76 -17.87
CA ARG A 229 -1.39 2.46 -18.67
C ARG A 229 -2.80 1.90 -18.43
N VAL A 230 -2.98 0.58 -18.37
CA VAL A 230 -4.26 -0.06 -17.99
C VAL A 230 -4.74 0.48 -16.64
N ALA A 231 -3.90 0.41 -15.62
CA ALA A 231 -4.23 0.90 -14.28
C ALA A 231 -4.58 2.40 -14.27
N SER A 232 -3.78 3.22 -14.96
CA SER A 232 -4.01 4.67 -15.05
C SER A 232 -5.32 5.00 -15.75
N ASN A 233 -5.68 4.26 -16.81
CA ASN A 233 -6.94 4.47 -17.51
C ASN A 233 -8.14 4.13 -16.64
N MET A 234 -8.07 3.08 -15.82
CA MET A 234 -9.13 2.79 -14.86
C MET A 234 -9.25 3.88 -13.78
N ILE A 235 -8.12 4.40 -13.27
CA ILE A 235 -8.13 5.54 -12.33
C ILE A 235 -8.73 6.79 -13.00
N ILE A 236 -8.37 7.06 -14.25
CA ILE A 236 -8.93 8.19 -15.03
C ILE A 236 -10.42 8.02 -15.28
N ALA A 237 -10.89 6.80 -15.59
CA ALA A 237 -12.32 6.50 -15.69
C ALA A 237 -13.04 6.77 -14.36
N ALA A 238 -12.44 6.37 -13.24
CA ALA A 238 -12.95 6.63 -11.90
C ALA A 238 -13.04 8.14 -11.60
N LEU A 239 -12.00 8.89 -11.98
CA LEU A 239 -11.97 10.35 -11.85
C LEU A 239 -13.07 11.01 -12.66
N LYS A 240 -13.20 10.66 -13.94
CA LYS A 240 -14.26 11.22 -14.81
C LYS A 240 -15.64 10.96 -14.23
N ALA A 241 -15.93 9.73 -13.85
CA ALA A 241 -17.22 9.37 -13.27
C ALA A 241 -17.45 10.02 -11.90
N GLY A 242 -16.42 10.12 -11.06
CA GLY A 242 -16.49 10.82 -9.78
C GLY A 242 -16.72 12.32 -9.92
N LEU A 243 -16.10 12.98 -10.90
CA LEU A 243 -16.28 14.41 -11.20
C LEU A 243 -17.66 14.70 -11.84
N ALA A 244 -18.22 13.73 -12.57
CA ALA A 244 -19.56 13.84 -13.16
C ALA A 244 -20.69 13.54 -12.16
N LYS A 245 -20.42 12.76 -11.11
CA LYS A 245 -21.41 12.37 -10.11
C LYS A 245 -21.75 13.56 -9.20
N GLU A 246 -22.97 14.05 -9.34
CA GLU A 246 -23.55 15.02 -8.40
C GLU A 246 -23.72 14.37 -7.02
N GLU A 247 -23.46 15.14 -5.97
CA GLU A 247 -23.71 14.73 -4.59
C GLU A 247 -24.70 15.65 -3.92
N HIS A 248 -25.62 15.05 -3.16
CA HIS A 248 -26.46 15.77 -2.22
C HIS A 248 -26.12 15.31 -0.81
N GLY A 249 -25.65 16.24 0.02
CA GLY A 249 -25.28 15.98 1.42
C GLY A 249 -23.77 15.82 1.66
N SER A 250 -23.36 16.00 2.92
CA SER A 250 -21.98 15.78 3.36
C SER A 250 -21.71 14.30 3.60
N PRO A 251 -20.45 13.84 3.56
CA PRO A 251 -20.12 12.48 3.97
C PRO A 251 -20.63 12.15 5.36
N ASP A 252 -21.19 10.93 5.51
CA ASP A 252 -21.53 10.42 6.82
C ASP A 252 -20.26 10.15 7.62
N GLN A 253 -19.82 11.16 8.36
CA GLN A 253 -18.67 11.03 9.25
C GLN A 253 -18.94 10.11 10.44
N SER A 254 -20.20 9.74 10.68
CA SER A 254 -20.63 8.85 11.76
C SER A 254 -20.57 7.37 11.40
N ALA A 255 -20.23 7.02 10.15
CA ALA A 255 -20.08 5.64 9.71
C ALA A 255 -19.19 4.85 10.69
N ALA A 256 -19.78 3.81 11.28
CA ALA A 256 -19.08 2.97 12.24
C ALA A 256 -17.90 2.25 11.57
N LEU A 257 -16.82 2.09 12.32
CA LEU A 257 -15.67 1.27 11.90
C LEU A 257 -16.12 -0.17 11.63
N LEU A 258 -15.49 -0.83 10.66
CA LEU A 258 -15.59 -2.27 10.41
C LEU A 258 -14.87 -3.05 11.51
N ASP A 259 -13.75 -2.53 12.00
CA ASP A 259 -13.04 -3.08 13.14
C ASP A 259 -12.79 -1.97 14.18
N PRO A 260 -13.24 -2.12 15.44
CA PRO A 260 -13.03 -1.11 16.48
C PRO A 260 -11.55 -0.91 16.83
N GLY A 261 -10.67 -1.84 16.45
CA GLY A 261 -9.22 -1.71 16.54
C GLY A 261 -8.56 -1.17 15.27
N SER A 262 -9.31 -0.54 14.37
CA SER A 262 -8.79 0.20 13.21
C SER A 262 -7.71 1.19 13.62
N TYR A 263 -6.72 1.41 12.76
CA TYR A 263 -5.64 2.37 13.00
C TYR A 263 -6.05 3.80 12.60
N ASP A 264 -7.31 4.17 12.89
CA ASP A 264 -7.92 5.45 12.50
C ASP A 264 -7.36 6.64 13.27
N ARG A 265 -6.52 6.40 14.29
CA ARG A 265 -5.74 7.39 15.03
C ARG A 265 -4.25 7.00 15.08
N GLY A 266 -3.82 6.24 14.06
CA GLY A 266 -2.45 5.80 13.88
C GLY A 266 -1.52 6.98 13.63
N HIS A 267 -0.39 7.01 14.33
CA HIS A 267 0.69 7.97 14.09
C HIS A 267 2.03 7.37 14.51
N PHE A 268 3.11 7.96 13.98
CA PHE A 268 4.46 7.68 14.43
C PHE A 268 4.84 8.46 15.68
N ILE A 269 5.64 7.83 16.54
CA ILE A 269 6.40 8.46 17.61
C ILE A 269 7.90 8.31 17.28
N SER A 270 8.64 9.40 17.43
CA SER A 270 10.10 9.43 17.21
C SER A 270 10.81 8.41 18.13
N PRO A 271 11.81 7.67 17.62
CA PRO A 271 12.59 6.75 18.44
C PRO A 271 13.35 7.44 19.59
N GLU A 272 13.60 8.75 19.48
CA GLU A 272 14.20 9.58 20.54
C GLU A 272 13.37 9.66 21.83
N LYS A 273 12.08 9.31 21.77
CA LYS A 273 11.21 9.30 22.95
C LYS A 273 11.41 8.08 23.84
N ALA A 274 12.15 7.07 23.38
CA ALA A 274 12.46 5.91 24.20
C ALA A 274 13.62 6.20 25.17
N VAL A 275 13.51 5.67 26.38
CA VAL A 275 14.63 5.56 27.33
C VAL A 275 15.21 4.17 27.18
N PHE A 276 16.51 4.06 26.91
CA PHE A 276 17.14 2.78 26.59
C PHE A 276 18.43 2.56 27.37
N SER A 277 18.74 1.30 27.65
CA SER A 277 19.95 0.87 28.34
C SER A 277 21.18 0.91 27.43
N ASP A 278 22.34 0.66 28.03
CA ASP A 278 23.53 0.25 27.28
C ASP A 278 23.19 -0.93 26.35
N GLY A 279 23.77 -0.91 25.14
CA GLY A 279 23.48 -1.86 24.06
C GLY A 279 22.50 -1.35 22.99
N TRP A 280 21.88 -0.18 23.21
CA TRP A 280 21.13 0.57 22.21
C TRP A 280 21.86 1.85 21.78
N LYS A 281 21.76 2.20 20.49
CA LYS A 281 22.32 3.42 19.92
C LYS A 281 21.31 4.08 19.01
N LEU A 282 21.11 5.38 19.19
CA LEU A 282 20.37 6.23 18.27
C LEU A 282 21.35 6.91 17.30
N GLY A 283 21.00 6.94 16.02
CA GLY A 283 21.73 7.73 15.03
C GLY A 283 21.09 7.67 13.65
N LYS A 284 21.70 8.34 12.67
CA LYS A 284 21.20 8.37 11.30
C LYS A 284 21.27 6.99 10.65
N VAL A 285 20.26 6.62 9.85
CA VAL A 285 20.30 5.40 9.05
C VAL A 285 21.53 5.42 8.13
N GLY A 286 22.40 4.42 8.29
CA GLY A 286 23.65 4.33 7.56
C GLY A 286 24.44 3.08 7.92
N ARG A 287 25.60 2.89 7.28
CA ARG A 287 26.43 1.69 7.44
C ARG A 287 27.00 1.48 8.84
N GLU A 288 27.18 2.56 9.58
CA GLU A 288 27.62 2.51 10.97
C GLU A 288 26.62 1.76 11.85
N LEU A 289 25.32 2.04 11.68
CA LEU A 289 24.27 1.31 12.39
C LEU A 289 23.91 0.02 11.67
N LEU A 290 23.82 -0.01 10.34
CA LEU A 290 23.37 -1.16 9.55
C LEU A 290 24.53 -1.76 8.72
N PRO A 291 25.43 -2.54 9.34
CA PRO A 291 26.61 -3.08 8.65
C PRO A 291 26.24 -4.16 7.61
N LEU A 292 25.10 -4.84 7.77
CA LEU A 292 24.67 -5.94 6.90
C LEU A 292 23.47 -5.56 6.04
N GLY A 293 23.37 -6.18 4.86
CA GLY A 293 22.24 -6.04 3.93
C GLY A 293 22.20 -4.71 3.18
N GLY A 294 21.37 -4.61 2.15
CA GLY A 294 21.10 -3.35 1.46
C GLY A 294 20.39 -2.33 2.37
N ILE A 295 20.59 -1.04 2.10
CA ILE A 295 19.82 0.05 2.71
C ILE A 295 19.21 0.83 1.55
N ARG A 296 17.90 1.02 1.60
CA ARG A 296 17.18 1.80 0.59
C ARG A 296 17.41 3.30 0.85
N PRO A 297 17.83 4.11 -0.14
CA PRO A 297 18.18 5.53 0.05
C PRO A 297 17.05 6.37 0.66
N GLN A 298 15.78 5.97 0.47
CA GLN A 298 14.62 6.65 1.03
C GLN A 298 14.63 6.69 2.57
N TYR A 299 15.40 5.82 3.23
CA TYR A 299 15.51 5.79 4.69
C TYR A 299 16.70 6.58 5.22
N SER A 300 17.63 7.00 4.36
CA SER A 300 18.90 7.60 4.78
C SER A 300 18.74 8.93 5.53
N SER A 301 17.60 9.61 5.44
CA SER A 301 17.31 10.83 6.17
C SER A 301 16.78 10.60 7.59
N TYR A 302 16.35 9.39 7.93
CA TYR A 302 15.74 9.09 9.22
C TYR A 302 16.76 8.76 10.31
N GLN A 303 16.34 8.99 11.56
CA GLN A 303 16.98 8.42 12.73
C GLN A 303 16.58 6.94 12.87
N LEU A 304 17.47 6.16 13.46
CA LEU A 304 17.31 4.74 13.72
C LEU A 304 17.80 4.45 15.13
N LEU A 305 16.92 3.88 15.94
CA LEU A 305 17.29 3.32 17.22
C LEU A 305 17.63 1.84 17.02
N ARG A 306 18.90 1.50 17.22
CA ARG A 306 19.42 0.16 16.98
C ARG A 306 19.95 -0.47 18.25
N GLY A 307 19.46 -1.65 18.58
CA GLY A 307 19.95 -2.50 19.65
C GLY A 307 20.68 -3.71 19.08
N ILE A 308 21.78 -4.11 19.71
CA ILE A 308 22.63 -5.22 19.23
C ILE A 308 22.99 -6.26 20.29
N GLN A 309 22.70 -5.98 21.57
CA GLN A 309 23.10 -6.82 22.69
C GLN A 309 21.88 -7.55 23.28
N PRO A 310 21.84 -8.89 23.32
CA PRO A 310 20.82 -9.62 24.05
C PRO A 310 20.70 -9.16 25.51
N GLY A 311 19.47 -9.05 25.99
CA GLY A 311 19.15 -8.52 27.31
C GLY A 311 19.08 -7.00 27.40
N ALA A 312 19.64 -6.26 26.43
CA ALA A 312 19.49 -4.81 26.37
C ALA A 312 18.01 -4.44 26.21
N SER A 313 17.59 -3.38 26.88
CA SER A 313 16.18 -3.02 26.98
C SER A 313 15.94 -1.55 26.66
N LEU A 314 14.71 -1.25 26.25
CA LEU A 314 14.20 0.11 26.13
C LEU A 314 12.78 0.20 26.67
N LYS A 315 12.39 1.41 27.06
CA LYS A 315 11.06 1.76 27.51
C LYS A 315 10.51 2.93 26.70
N LEU A 316 9.24 2.88 26.37
CA LEU A 316 8.50 3.95 25.71
C LEU A 316 7.20 4.19 26.47
N GLU A 317 6.98 5.42 26.90
CA GLU A 317 5.67 5.87 27.32
C GLU A 317 4.84 6.28 26.11
N PHE A 318 3.59 5.81 26.06
CA PHE A 318 2.66 6.18 25.01
C PHE A 318 1.25 6.32 25.54
N SER A 319 0.36 6.90 24.73
CA SER A 319 -1.08 6.91 25.02
C SER A 319 -1.84 6.39 23.82
N GLY A 320 -2.70 5.40 24.03
CA GLY A 320 -3.48 4.79 22.98
C GLY A 320 -3.87 3.34 23.22
N SER A 321 -4.50 2.73 22.22
CA SER A 321 -5.04 1.36 22.28
C SER A 321 -4.18 0.32 21.56
N THR A 322 -3.16 0.75 20.82
CA THR A 322 -2.24 -0.12 20.07
C THR A 322 -0.83 0.45 20.09
N VAL A 323 0.18 -0.42 20.18
CA VAL A 323 1.59 -0.06 20.05
C VAL A 323 2.36 -1.09 19.21
N GLY A 324 3.24 -0.59 18.35
CA GLY A 324 4.14 -1.34 17.49
C GLY A 324 5.37 -0.53 17.12
N ALA A 325 6.10 -1.00 16.10
CA ALA A 325 7.21 -0.28 15.52
C ALA A 325 7.30 -0.49 14.01
N PHE A 326 7.58 0.60 13.29
CA PHE A 326 8.07 0.56 11.92
C PHE A 326 9.58 0.42 11.94
N LEU A 327 10.10 -0.66 11.36
CA LEU A 327 11.49 -1.09 11.53
C LEU A 327 12.13 -1.48 10.21
N LEU A 328 13.46 -1.58 10.24
CA LEU A 328 14.31 -2.08 9.17
C LEU A 328 14.87 -3.46 9.56
N ALA A 329 14.20 -4.53 9.13
CA ALA A 329 14.59 -5.91 9.44
C ALA A 329 15.74 -6.38 8.53
N GLY A 330 16.98 -6.23 8.99
CA GLY A 330 18.20 -6.66 8.29
C GLY A 330 18.56 -8.14 8.44
N PRO A 331 19.67 -8.58 7.83
CA PRO A 331 20.14 -9.97 7.90
C PRO A 331 20.41 -10.47 9.32
N ASP A 332 20.60 -9.57 10.26
CA ASP A 332 20.85 -9.80 11.68
C ASP A 332 19.67 -9.40 12.58
N ALA A 333 18.48 -9.24 12.02
CA ALA A 333 17.27 -8.97 12.79
C ALA A 333 17.00 -10.12 13.79
N GLY A 334 16.78 -9.77 15.04
CA GLY A 334 16.55 -10.67 16.15
C GLY A 334 15.10 -10.78 16.55
N ILE A 335 14.91 -11.24 17.79
CA ILE A 335 13.63 -11.37 18.45
C ILE A 335 13.53 -10.33 19.57
N LEU A 336 12.37 -9.68 19.68
CA LEU A 336 12.03 -8.79 20.78
C LEU A 336 11.02 -9.43 21.72
N GLU A 337 11.23 -9.29 23.02
CA GLU A 337 10.21 -9.48 24.03
C GLU A 337 9.55 -8.14 24.36
N ALA A 338 8.24 -8.05 24.19
CA ALA A 338 7.45 -6.86 24.47
C ALA A 338 6.55 -7.07 25.69
N ARG A 339 6.66 -6.17 26.68
CA ARG A 339 5.78 -6.09 27.86
C ARG A 339 5.01 -4.79 27.82
N ILE A 340 3.74 -4.85 28.22
CA ILE A 340 2.89 -3.66 28.38
C ILE A 340 2.52 -3.57 29.86
N ASP A 341 2.76 -2.41 30.47
CA ASP A 341 2.41 -2.09 31.87
C ASP A 341 2.90 -3.15 32.87
N GLY A 342 4.13 -3.63 32.71
CA GLY A 342 4.73 -4.67 33.57
C GLY A 342 4.11 -6.07 33.42
N GLY A 343 3.21 -6.28 32.45
CA GLY A 343 2.58 -7.56 32.19
C GLY A 343 3.52 -8.63 31.62
N LEU A 344 2.93 -9.77 31.26
CA LEU A 344 3.67 -10.90 30.68
C LEU A 344 4.31 -10.53 29.33
N PRO A 345 5.55 -10.97 29.08
CA PRO A 345 6.23 -10.71 27.82
C PRO A 345 5.54 -11.46 26.67
N THR A 346 5.60 -10.85 25.49
CA THR A 346 5.23 -11.48 24.22
C THR A 346 6.39 -11.42 23.26
N THR A 347 6.61 -12.47 22.50
CA THR A 347 7.78 -12.63 21.63
C THR A 347 7.45 -12.24 20.20
N HIS A 348 8.32 -11.43 19.59
CA HIS A 348 8.14 -10.89 18.24
C HIS A 348 9.41 -11.11 17.41
N ASP A 349 9.34 -12.02 16.44
CA ASP A 349 10.43 -12.23 15.49
C ASP A 349 10.44 -11.12 14.42
N LEU A 350 11.51 -10.33 14.41
CA LEU A 350 11.66 -9.22 13.47
C LEU A 350 12.16 -9.70 12.11
N PHE A 351 12.85 -10.84 12.06
CA PHE A 351 13.42 -11.36 10.83
C PHE A 351 12.32 -11.66 9.81
N HIS A 352 12.46 -11.09 8.62
CA HIS A 352 11.54 -11.30 7.53
C HIS A 352 12.13 -12.22 6.47
N ARG A 353 11.30 -12.89 5.67
CA ARG A 353 11.79 -13.76 4.57
C ARG A 353 12.68 -13.02 3.57
N PHE A 354 12.53 -11.69 3.46
CA PHE A 354 13.33 -10.80 2.62
C PHE A 354 14.51 -10.13 3.34
N SER A 355 14.74 -10.42 4.62
CA SER A 355 15.81 -9.82 5.42
C SER A 355 17.21 -10.27 5.04
N GLY A 356 17.35 -11.42 4.36
CA GLY A 356 18.67 -12.03 4.11
C GLY A 356 19.66 -11.16 3.32
N GLY A 357 19.16 -10.27 2.45
CA GLY A 357 19.98 -9.36 1.65
C GLY A 357 19.62 -7.87 1.81
N LEU A 358 18.62 -7.53 2.63
CA LEU A 358 18.06 -6.18 2.70
C LEU A 358 17.63 -5.87 4.13
N ASN A 359 17.85 -4.64 4.57
CA ASN A 359 17.18 -4.06 5.73
C ASN A 359 15.71 -3.78 5.35
N TYR A 360 14.88 -4.81 5.47
CA TYR A 360 13.54 -4.83 4.91
C TYR A 360 12.56 -4.01 5.77
N PRO A 361 11.87 -3.01 5.20
CA PRO A 361 10.94 -2.17 5.96
C PRO A 361 9.67 -2.94 6.30
N ARG A 362 9.24 -2.93 7.56
CA ARG A 362 7.96 -3.54 7.97
C ARG A 362 7.45 -2.95 9.28
N SER A 363 6.14 -3.00 9.47
CA SER A 363 5.50 -2.76 10.76
C SER A 363 5.43 -4.07 11.55
N VAL A 364 5.70 -4.00 12.86
CA VAL A 364 5.48 -5.09 13.81
C VAL A 364 4.66 -4.54 14.96
N ILE A 365 3.43 -5.03 15.09
CA ILE A 365 2.50 -4.60 16.14
C ILE A 365 2.69 -5.48 17.37
N PHE A 366 3.14 -4.87 18.47
CA PHE A 366 3.44 -5.59 19.71
C PHE A 366 2.18 -5.89 20.53
N ARG A 367 1.24 -4.95 20.56
CA ARG A 367 -0.04 -5.11 21.26
C ARG A 367 -1.15 -4.30 20.61
N THR A 368 -2.34 -4.88 20.56
CA THR A 368 -3.60 -4.20 20.20
C THR A 368 -4.64 -4.40 21.30
N GLY A 369 -5.73 -3.63 21.26
CA GLY A 369 -6.86 -3.81 22.17
C GLY A 369 -6.58 -3.38 23.62
N LEU A 370 -5.62 -2.46 23.81
CA LEU A 370 -5.39 -1.84 25.12
C LEU A 370 -6.56 -0.89 25.45
N LYS A 371 -6.83 -0.74 26.75
CA LYS A 371 -7.79 0.28 27.21
C LYS A 371 -7.27 1.66 26.78
N PRO A 372 -8.12 2.58 26.32
CA PRO A 372 -7.66 3.93 26.03
C PRO A 372 -7.02 4.58 27.26
N GLY A 373 -5.80 5.07 27.14
CA GLY A 373 -5.08 5.65 28.27
C GLY A 373 -3.57 5.68 28.06
N LYS A 374 -2.85 5.99 29.14
CA LYS A 374 -1.38 5.97 29.20
C LYS A 374 -0.90 4.54 29.47
N HIS A 375 0.18 4.16 28.78
CA HIS A 375 0.81 2.85 28.89
C HIS A 375 2.32 2.97 28.83
N THR A 376 3.00 1.94 29.33
CA THR A 376 4.44 1.75 29.16
C THR A 376 4.69 0.50 28.32
N LEU A 377 5.38 0.66 27.19
CA LEU A 377 5.98 -0.42 26.43
C LEU A 377 7.40 -0.65 26.95
N GLU A 378 7.73 -1.88 27.31
CA GLU A 378 9.11 -2.31 27.53
C GLU A 378 9.49 -3.33 26.46
N LEU A 379 10.62 -3.11 25.80
CA LEU A 379 11.18 -4.01 24.80
C LEU A 379 12.54 -4.53 25.29
N GLN A 380 12.78 -5.83 25.17
CA GLN A 380 14.06 -6.46 25.46
C GLN A 380 14.51 -7.34 24.29
N LEU A 381 15.79 -7.29 23.95
CA LEU A 381 16.36 -8.18 22.94
C LEU A 381 16.53 -9.59 23.52
N ALA A 382 15.94 -10.59 22.86
CA ALA A 382 16.11 -11.99 23.24
C ALA A 382 17.52 -12.51 22.87
N LYS A 383 17.94 -13.60 23.51
CA LYS A 383 19.17 -14.32 23.12
C LYS A 383 18.93 -15.20 21.89
N GLU A 384 17.70 -15.67 21.75
CA GLU A 384 17.21 -16.45 20.65
C GLU A 384 17.09 -15.61 19.39
N LYS A 385 17.25 -16.26 18.24
CA LYS A 385 17.05 -15.68 16.91
C LYS A 385 16.47 -16.73 15.98
N SER A 386 15.82 -16.31 14.91
CA SER A 386 15.43 -17.24 13.86
C SER A 386 16.67 -17.92 13.27
N PRO A 387 16.58 -19.20 12.85
CA PRO A 387 17.72 -19.95 12.32
C PRO A 387 18.40 -19.27 11.12
N ARG A 388 17.64 -18.51 10.33
CA ARG A 388 18.11 -17.78 9.15
C ARG A 388 18.76 -16.43 9.47
N SER A 389 18.61 -15.92 10.69
CA SER A 389 19.19 -14.65 11.10
C SER A 389 20.67 -14.79 11.45
N LYS A 390 21.45 -13.75 11.14
CA LYS A 390 22.89 -13.64 11.45
C LYS A 390 23.15 -12.99 12.80
N GLY A 391 22.12 -12.55 13.53
CA GLY A 391 22.28 -11.85 14.81
C GLY A 391 20.97 -11.68 15.56
N THR A 392 21.02 -10.83 16.60
CA THR A 392 19.90 -10.58 17.53
C THR A 392 19.59 -9.08 17.60
N SER A 393 19.70 -8.35 16.48
CA SER A 393 19.54 -6.90 16.47
C SER A 393 18.09 -6.45 16.26
N ALA A 394 17.75 -5.26 16.75
CA ALA A 394 16.52 -4.56 16.39
C ALA A 394 16.87 -3.18 15.85
N SER A 395 16.17 -2.72 14.81
CA SER A 395 16.46 -1.46 14.11
C SER A 395 15.17 -0.69 13.87
N ILE A 396 14.78 0.14 14.84
CA ILE A 396 13.49 0.84 14.89
C ILE A 396 13.61 2.23 14.27
N LEU A 397 12.80 2.51 13.24
CA LEU A 397 12.71 3.84 12.63
C LEU A 397 11.72 4.72 13.39
N PHE A 398 10.56 4.17 13.73
CA PHE A 398 9.49 4.86 14.46
C PHE A 398 8.73 3.86 15.32
N PHE A 399 8.20 4.31 16.44
CA PHE A 399 7.14 3.59 17.13
C PHE A 399 5.79 3.92 16.48
N GLU A 400 4.90 2.94 16.43
CA GLU A 400 3.57 3.05 15.82
C GLU A 400 2.51 2.99 16.91
N VAL A 401 1.73 4.06 17.09
CA VAL A 401 0.71 4.15 18.16
C VAL A 401 -0.63 4.56 17.59
N ASN A 402 -1.70 3.86 17.99
CA ASN A 402 -3.09 4.23 17.69
C ASN A 402 -3.72 4.83 18.94
N ARG A 403 -4.14 6.10 18.92
CA ARG A 403 -4.62 6.82 20.11
C ARG A 403 -6.06 6.53 20.49
#